data_AF-A0A967ENH5-F1
#
_entry.id   AF-A0A967ENH5-F1
#
_cell.length_a   1.000
_cell.length_b   1.000
_cell.length_c   1.000
_cell.angle_alpha   90.00
_cell.angle_beta   90.00
_cell.angle_gamma   90.00
#
_symmetry.space_group_name_H-M   'P 1'
#
loop_
_entity.id
_entity.type
_entity.pdbx_description
1 polymer ?
#
loop_
_entity_poly.entity_id
_entity_poly.type
_entity_poly.pdbx_seq_one_letter_code
_entity_poly.pdbx_strand_id
1 'polypeptide(L)'
;MGAGGEKKPMPEIAETKAAARDEAFEAIIERIKSSGGEIVKDEMSPLYMEIGSQELEIGTQRVVECNLNKLDIQLTRNVETHAMSGSGHQKHADKLDMPRVKIKMKQKPDSSDTWQIVDLEDFA
;
A
#
# COMPACT_ATOMS: atom_id res chain seq x y z
N MET A 1 22.15 4.38 -33.01
CA MET A 1 22.43 3.40 -31.92
C MET A 1 22.33 4.20 -30.64
N GLY A 2 21.45 3.97 -29.66
CA GLY A 2 20.60 2.84 -29.33
C GLY A 2 20.52 2.82 -27.81
N ALA A 3 19.30 2.99 -27.29
CA ALA A 3 18.84 2.76 -25.91
C ALA A 3 19.45 3.61 -24.78
N GLY A 4 18.57 4.44 -24.19
CA GLY A 4 18.83 5.17 -22.97
C GLY A 4 19.07 4.20 -21.82
N GLY A 5 20.18 4.41 -21.12
CA GLY A 5 20.41 3.78 -19.83
C GLY A 5 19.31 4.22 -18.89
N GLU A 6 18.51 3.26 -18.43
CA GLU A 6 17.56 3.43 -17.35
C GLU A 6 18.31 4.07 -16.17
N LYS A 7 18.07 5.37 -15.93
CA LYS A 7 18.52 6.04 -14.71
C LYS A 7 17.77 5.35 -13.56
N LYS A 8 18.40 4.35 -12.95
CA LYS A 8 17.97 3.82 -11.67
C LYS A 8 17.86 5.01 -10.71
N PRO A 9 16.70 5.22 -10.05
CA PRO A 9 16.57 6.31 -9.10
C PRO A 9 17.66 6.16 -8.04
N MET A 10 18.35 7.25 -7.72
CA MET A 10 19.36 7.27 -6.67
C MET A 10 18.74 6.75 -5.37
N PRO A 11 19.46 5.91 -4.59
CA PRO A 11 18.91 5.25 -3.40
C PRO A 11 18.29 6.23 -2.40
N GLU A 12 18.94 7.38 -2.17
CA GLU A 12 18.42 8.43 -1.28
C GLU A 12 17.02 8.95 -1.68
N ILE A 13 16.74 9.04 -2.99
CA ILE A 13 15.44 9.52 -3.50
C ILE A 13 14.35 8.46 -3.30
N ALA A 14 14.69 7.18 -3.40
CA ALA A 14 13.75 6.09 -3.27
C ALA A 14 13.41 5.78 -1.80
N GLU A 15 14.36 5.87 -0.88
CA GLU A 15 14.10 5.85 0.57
C GLU A 15 13.21 7.03 1.00
N THR A 16 13.50 8.24 0.51
CA THR A 16 12.68 9.43 0.78
C THR A 16 11.23 9.25 0.28
N LYS A 17 11.03 8.58 -0.86
CA LYS A 17 9.67 8.31 -1.39
C LYS A 17 8.93 7.25 -0.59
N ALA A 18 9.61 6.21 -0.10
CA ALA A 18 8.99 5.20 0.75
C ALA A 18 8.60 5.82 2.11
N ALA A 19 9.49 6.60 2.71
CA ALA A 19 9.23 7.36 3.94
C ALA A 19 8.07 8.35 3.76
N ALA A 20 8.08 9.15 2.68
CA ALA A 20 7.02 10.12 2.41
C ALA A 20 5.64 9.47 2.21
N ARG A 21 5.58 8.26 1.65
CA ARG A 21 4.33 7.49 1.57
C ARG A 21 3.87 7.04 2.95
N ASP A 22 4.78 6.61 3.79
CA ASP A 22 4.48 6.24 5.19
C ASP A 22 3.88 7.40 5.96
N GLU A 23 4.54 8.55 5.87
CA GLU A 23 4.07 9.79 6.48
C GLU A 23 2.71 10.20 5.91
N ALA A 24 2.49 10.03 4.60
CA ALA A 24 1.19 10.30 3.99
C ALA A 24 0.09 9.37 4.53
N PHE A 25 0.38 8.08 4.78
CA PHE A 25 -0.57 7.15 5.36
C PHE A 25 -0.99 7.58 6.77
N GLU A 26 -0.02 7.90 7.63
CA GLU A 26 -0.30 8.38 8.99
C GLU A 26 -1.04 9.74 8.95
N ALA A 27 -0.63 10.66 8.07
CA ALA A 27 -1.28 11.95 7.92
C ALA A 27 -2.75 11.84 7.48
N ILE A 28 -3.09 10.89 6.61
CA ILE A 28 -4.49 10.62 6.22
C ILE A 28 -5.29 10.18 7.45
N ILE A 29 -4.75 9.26 8.26
CA ILE A 29 -5.41 8.77 9.47
C ILE A 29 -5.60 9.92 10.48
N GLU A 30 -4.56 10.71 10.71
CA GLU A 30 -4.62 11.87 11.61
C GLU A 30 -5.63 12.92 11.13
N ARG A 31 -5.72 13.15 9.82
CA ARG A 31 -6.70 14.06 9.23
C ARG A 31 -8.13 13.56 9.42
N ILE A 32 -8.36 12.26 9.27
CA ILE A 32 -9.67 11.65 9.51
C ILE A 32 -10.07 11.81 10.97
N LYS A 33 -9.17 11.51 11.93
CA LYS A 33 -9.40 11.73 13.36
C LYS A 33 -9.72 13.20 13.68
N SER A 34 -8.91 14.12 13.14
CA SER A 34 -9.07 15.56 13.36
C SER A 34 -10.38 16.10 12.77
N SER A 35 -10.91 15.45 11.73
CA SER A 35 -12.21 15.77 11.12
C SER A 35 -13.40 15.16 11.87
N GLY A 36 -13.16 14.52 13.02
CA GLY A 36 -14.19 13.84 13.82
C GLY A 36 -14.49 12.42 13.38
N GLY A 37 -13.64 11.80 12.55
CA GLY A 37 -13.76 10.41 12.16
C GLY A 37 -13.30 9.46 13.27
N GLU A 38 -14.01 8.36 13.44
CA GLU A 38 -13.70 7.31 14.40
C GLU A 38 -12.94 6.18 13.71
N ILE A 39 -11.85 5.69 14.30
CA ILE A 39 -11.22 4.46 13.84
C ILE A 39 -12.04 3.29 14.38
N VAL A 40 -12.67 2.56 13.47
CA VAL A 40 -13.42 1.34 13.80
C VAL A 40 -12.51 0.11 13.80
N LYS A 41 -11.42 0.14 13.04
CA LYS A 41 -10.46 -0.96 12.94
C LYS A 41 -9.04 -0.47 12.62
N ASP A 42 -8.05 -1.05 13.27
CA ASP A 42 -6.63 -0.87 12.93
C ASP A 42 -5.92 -2.21 13.17
N GLU A 43 -5.63 -2.91 12.09
CA GLU A 43 -4.97 -4.22 12.13
C GLU A 43 -3.71 -4.21 11.29
N MET A 44 -2.67 -4.85 11.81
CA MET A 44 -1.43 -5.12 11.10
C MET A 44 -1.24 -6.63 10.98
N SER A 45 -1.03 -7.10 9.74
CA SER A 45 -0.90 -8.50 9.39
C SER A 45 0.30 -8.71 8.47
N PRO A 46 0.94 -9.88 8.50
CA PRO A 46 1.92 -10.25 7.47
C PRO A 46 1.27 -10.30 6.09
N LEU A 47 2.01 -9.84 5.07
CA LEU A 47 1.60 -9.88 3.67
C LEU A 47 2.23 -11.11 3.02
N TYR A 48 1.39 -12.04 2.58
CA TYR A 48 1.82 -13.24 1.88
C TYR A 48 1.62 -13.12 0.37
N MET A 49 2.44 -13.83 -0.38
CA MET A 49 2.29 -13.99 -1.82
C MET A 49 2.53 -15.45 -2.21
N GLU A 50 1.68 -15.96 -3.09
CA GLU A 50 1.77 -17.33 -3.60
C GLU A 50 2.88 -17.46 -4.65
N ILE A 51 3.80 -18.38 -4.40
CA ILE A 51 4.93 -18.73 -5.28
C ILE A 51 4.85 -20.23 -5.55
N GLY A 52 4.27 -20.60 -6.70
CA GLY A 52 4.06 -22.01 -7.05
C GLY A 52 3.03 -22.66 -6.11
N SER A 53 3.50 -23.53 -5.21
CA SER A 53 2.67 -24.20 -4.20
C SER A 53 2.99 -23.74 -2.77
N GLN A 54 3.78 -22.68 -2.62
CA GLN A 54 4.22 -22.15 -1.32
C GLN A 54 3.70 -20.73 -1.14
N GLU A 55 3.31 -20.39 0.08
CA GLU A 55 3.05 -19.01 0.48
C GLU A 55 4.31 -18.43 1.12
N LEU A 56 4.80 -17.32 0.59
CA LEU A 56 5.96 -16.63 1.13
C LEU A 56 5.52 -15.32 1.77
N GLU A 57 5.99 -15.03 2.97
CA GLU A 57 5.85 -13.71 3.57
C GLU A 57 6.74 -12.72 2.81
N ILE A 58 6.10 -11.76 2.14
CA ILE A 58 6.79 -10.75 1.33
C ILE A 58 6.80 -9.38 2.00
N GLY A 59 6.19 -9.23 3.18
CA GLY A 59 6.22 -7.99 3.95
C GLY A 59 5.04 -7.84 4.89
N THR A 60 4.52 -6.63 5.02
CA THR A 60 3.45 -6.32 5.98
C THR A 60 2.30 -5.56 5.33
N GLN A 61 1.10 -5.77 5.87
CA GLN A 61 -0.11 -5.07 5.50
C GLN A 61 -0.71 -4.45 6.77
N ARG A 62 -1.06 -3.17 6.72
CA ARG A 62 -1.86 -2.49 7.74
C ARG A 62 -3.17 -2.05 7.12
N VAL A 63 -4.28 -2.43 7.74
CA VAL A 63 -5.64 -2.06 7.33
C VAL A 63 -6.26 -1.23 8.44
N VAL A 64 -6.60 0.02 8.11
CA VAL A 64 -7.28 0.95 9.00
C VAL A 64 -8.66 1.23 8.41
N GLU A 65 -9.70 0.87 9.14
CA GLU A 65 -11.07 1.22 8.82
C GLU A 65 -11.52 2.34 9.74
N CYS A 66 -12.14 3.35 9.17
CA CYS A 66 -12.59 4.52 9.89
C CYS A 66 -13.96 4.97 9.37
N ASN A 67 -14.80 5.45 10.28
CA ASN A 67 -16.10 6.01 9.96
C ASN A 67 -16.05 7.53 10.13
N LEU A 68 -16.31 8.26 9.06
CA LEU A 68 -16.38 9.71 9.05
C LEU A 68 -17.80 10.14 8.68
N ASN A 69 -18.64 10.43 9.68
CA ASN A 69 -20.01 10.94 9.48
C ASN A 69 -20.83 10.08 8.49
N LYS A 70 -20.93 8.76 8.73
CA LYS A 70 -21.60 7.75 7.87
C LYS A 70 -20.85 7.39 6.59
N LEU A 71 -19.66 7.92 6.37
CA LEU A 71 -18.78 7.50 5.29
C LEU A 71 -17.75 6.52 5.86
N ASP A 72 -17.88 5.23 5.52
CA ASP A 72 -16.87 4.24 5.89
C ASP A 72 -15.70 4.32 4.91
N ILE A 73 -14.50 4.50 5.45
CA ILE A 73 -13.24 4.57 4.73
C ILE A 73 -12.37 3.40 5.20
N GLN A 74 -11.78 2.68 4.24
CA GLN A 74 -10.77 1.65 4.50
C GLN A 74 -9.47 2.08 3.84
N LEU A 75 -8.47 2.37 4.65
CA LEU A 75 -7.11 2.66 4.23
C LEU A 75 -6.25 1.41 4.40
N THR A 76 -5.61 0.98 3.33
CA THR A 76 -4.73 -0.20 3.33
C THR A 76 -3.33 0.22 2.91
N ARG A 77 -2.34 -0.04 3.77
CA ARG A 77 -0.90 0.13 3.47
C ARG A 77 -0.28 -1.25 3.35
N ASN A 78 0.35 -1.50 2.20
CA ASN A 78 1.15 -2.69 1.96
C ASN A 78 2.60 -2.27 1.81
N VAL A 79 3.48 -2.89 2.60
CA VAL A 79 4.92 -2.73 2.51
C VAL A 79 5.48 -4.05 2.00
N GLU A 80 5.90 -4.08 0.74
CA GLU A 80 6.50 -5.26 0.12
C GLU A 80 8.02 -5.13 0.21
N THR A 81 8.66 -6.11 0.85
CA THR A 81 10.12 -6.25 0.94
C THR A 81 10.69 -7.22 -0.09
N HIS A 82 9.81 -7.98 -0.75
CA HIS A 82 10.17 -8.90 -1.83
C HIS A 82 9.29 -8.62 -3.04
N ALA A 83 9.84 -8.81 -4.23
CA ALA A 83 9.11 -8.77 -5.49
C ALA A 83 9.21 -10.12 -6.20
N MET A 84 8.15 -10.47 -6.91
CA MET A 84 8.15 -11.64 -7.76
C MET A 84 8.93 -11.38 -9.04
N SER A 85 9.92 -12.21 -9.27
CA SER A 85 10.66 -12.29 -10.52
C SER A 85 10.49 -13.66 -11.16
N GLY A 86 10.69 -13.70 -12.47
CA GLY A 86 10.56 -14.93 -13.27
C GLY A 86 9.19 -15.09 -13.92
N SER A 87 9.15 -15.94 -14.94
CA SER A 87 7.96 -16.21 -15.78
C SER A 87 7.64 -17.70 -15.74
N GLY A 88 6.35 -18.05 -15.83
CA GLY A 88 5.90 -19.45 -15.85
C GLY A 88 6.10 -20.17 -14.51
N HIS A 89 6.71 -21.36 -14.52
CA HIS A 89 6.93 -22.21 -13.34
C HIS A 89 8.17 -21.84 -12.51
N GLN A 90 8.97 -20.85 -12.92
CA GLN A 90 10.20 -20.44 -12.24
C GLN A 90 10.05 -19.11 -11.49
N LYS A 91 8.89 -18.90 -10.88
CA LYS A 91 8.66 -17.72 -10.02
C LYS A 91 9.50 -17.86 -8.75
N HIS A 92 10.20 -16.80 -8.39
CA HIS A 92 10.93 -16.68 -7.13
C HIS A 92 10.73 -15.28 -6.56
N ALA A 93 10.85 -15.17 -5.24
CA ALA A 93 10.88 -13.88 -4.57
C ALA A 93 12.31 -13.36 -4.55
N ASP A 94 12.53 -12.25 -5.24
CA ASP A 94 13.73 -11.45 -5.04
C ASP A 94 13.50 -10.48 -3.90
N LYS A 95 14.46 -10.42 -2.99
CA LYS A 95 14.49 -9.35 -1.99
C LYS A 95 14.64 -8.03 -2.73
N LEU A 96 13.73 -7.12 -2.46
CA LEU A 96 13.84 -5.76 -2.97
C LEU A 96 14.98 -5.06 -2.25
N ASP A 97 15.77 -4.33 -3.03
CA ASP A 97 16.79 -3.42 -2.49
C ASP A 97 16.14 -2.38 -1.55
N MET A 98 14.88 -2.01 -1.83
CA MET A 98 14.09 -1.08 -1.04
C MET A 98 12.63 -1.51 -0.90
N PRO A 99 12.00 -1.31 0.27
CA PRO A 99 10.62 -1.68 0.46
C PRO A 99 9.69 -0.86 -0.45
N ARG A 100 8.77 -1.53 -1.13
CA ARG A 100 7.73 -0.90 -1.93
C ARG A 100 6.51 -0.66 -1.05
N VAL A 101 6.25 0.61 -0.75
CA VAL A 101 5.04 1.03 -0.03
C VAL A 101 3.94 1.32 -1.05
N LYS A 102 2.82 0.61 -0.94
CA LYS A 102 1.58 0.83 -1.70
C LYS A 102 0.47 1.20 -0.72
N ILE A 103 -0.20 2.31 -0.99
CA ILE A 103 -1.35 2.74 -0.19
C ILE A 103 -2.57 2.67 -1.09
N LYS A 104 -3.67 2.14 -0.57
CA LYS A 104 -4.96 2.09 -1.23
C LYS A 104 -6.00 2.63 -0.26
N MET A 105 -6.83 3.54 -0.74
CA MET A 105 -8.01 3.98 -0.03
C MET A 105 -9.22 3.39 -0.71
N LYS A 106 -10.17 2.91 0.09
CA LYS A 106 -11.49 2.52 -0.37
C LYS A 106 -12.52 3.26 0.47
N GLN A 107 -13.65 3.55 -0.13
CA GLN A 107 -14.81 4.09 0.56
C GLN A 107 -16.02 3.20 0.31
N LYS A 108 -16.90 3.12 1.29
CA LYS A 108 -18.21 2.50 1.14
C LYS A 108 -19.23 3.63 0.96
N PRO A 109 -19.78 3.84 -0.25
CA PRO A 109 -20.79 4.86 -0.45
C PRO A 109 -22.08 4.47 0.27
N ASP A 110 -22.82 5.46 0.79
CA ASP A 110 -24.09 5.24 1.51
C ASP A 110 -25.12 4.44 0.68
N SER A 111 -25.02 4.52 -0.66
CA SER A 111 -25.90 3.81 -1.60
C SER A 111 -25.49 2.37 -1.94
N SER A 112 -24.37 1.85 -1.42
CA SER A 112 -23.92 0.48 -1.75
C SER A 112 -23.14 -0.18 -0.63
N ASP A 113 -23.33 -1.50 -0.46
CA ASP A 113 -22.53 -2.28 0.48
C ASP A 113 -21.10 -2.58 -0.05
N THR A 114 -20.80 -2.16 -1.28
CA THR A 114 -19.53 -2.49 -1.95
C THR A 114 -18.47 -1.42 -1.72
N TRP A 115 -17.28 -1.83 -1.29
CA TRP A 115 -16.11 -0.96 -1.21
C TRP A 115 -15.64 -0.52 -2.60
N GLN A 116 -15.55 0.80 -2.81
CA GLN A 116 -15.05 1.40 -4.03
C GLN A 116 -13.65 1.96 -3.80
N ILE A 117 -12.72 1.66 -4.70
CA ILE A 117 -11.35 2.21 -4.64
C ILE A 117 -11.44 3.71 -4.92
N VAL A 118 -10.86 4.51 -4.04
CA VAL A 118 -10.67 5.94 -4.23
C VAL A 118 -9.24 6.16 -4.64
N ASP A 119 -9.06 6.80 -5.80
CA ASP A 119 -7.73 7.12 -6.27
C ASP A 119 -7.13 8.22 -5.37
N LEU A 120 -5.94 7.96 -4.84
CA LEU A 120 -5.23 8.88 -3.96
C LEU A 120 -4.55 10.00 -4.76
N GLU A 121 -4.48 9.88 -6.10
CA GLU A 121 -3.95 10.94 -6.96
C GLU A 121 -4.86 12.18 -7.02
N ASP A 122 -6.14 12.06 -6.64
CA ASP A 122 -7.10 13.18 -6.64
C ASP A 122 -6.96 14.11 -5.41
N PHE A 123 -6.16 13.72 -4.41
CA PHE A 123 -5.94 14.47 -3.17
C PHE A 123 -4.62 15.27 -3.13
N ALA A 124 -3.81 15.23 -4.21
CA ALA A 124 -2.51 15.89 -4.30
C ALA A 124 -2.58 17.31 -4.85
#